data_AF-A0A1Q3HKD0-F1
#
_entry.id   AF-A0A1Q3HKD0-F1
#
_cell.length_a   1.000
_cell.length_b   1.000
_cell.length_c   1.000
_cell.angle_alpha   90.00
_cell.angle_beta   90.00
_cell.angle_gamma   90.00
#
_symmetry.space_group_name_H-M   'P 1'
#
loop_
_entity.id
_entity.type
_entity.pdbx_description
1 polymer ?
#
loop_
_entity_poly.entity_id
_entity_poly.type
_entity_poly.pdbx_seq_one_letter_code
_entity_poly.pdbx_strand_id
1 'polypeptide(L)'
;MTILDTLNEAQRIVGHYWKEDQSPEQARILGCARDALSFISSTGQPYRFEDYRKRLQAENPSRESSPSGTYQAPDVHEPSRDLAETTGELVHRAEGFFERSRDELRSAPERALALVIIDALRFIDSTGQFDDFKRYLQELDSNEPPRVVASFDTREQAEAWLKNHPSPPHCASILIAGRYHTVAYDRETNGRYLPPSRDLEYYLVSLKQDSPPTATASFDTRQDAEAWLNAQSAPPRRAWVLISGELYLAVYQPNVNHRALYPLSMADGFEINTEVEPESA
;
A
#
# COMPACT_ATOMS: atom_id res chain seq x y z
N MET A 1 17.19 11.71 7.18
CA MET A 1 15.83 11.40 6.71
C MET A 1 15.73 9.89 6.63
N THR A 2 14.73 9.28 7.26
CA THR A 2 14.56 7.82 7.16
C THR A 2 14.07 7.45 5.76
N ILE A 3 14.13 6.17 5.39
CA ILE A 3 13.56 5.72 4.12
C ILE A 3 12.05 5.97 4.05
N LEU A 4 11.34 5.89 5.19
CA LEU A 4 9.91 6.16 5.27
C LEU A 4 9.59 7.62 5.03
N ASP A 5 10.33 8.53 5.67
CA ASP A 5 10.20 9.98 5.42
C ASP A 5 10.45 10.28 3.93
N THR A 6 11.41 9.60 3.32
CA THR A 6 11.74 9.75 1.90
C THR A 6 10.59 9.31 0.99
N LEU A 7 9.97 8.16 1.30
CA LEU A 7 8.81 7.65 0.56
C LEU A 7 7.60 8.60 0.71
N ASN A 8 7.35 9.11 1.92
CA ASN A 8 6.26 10.04 2.20
C ASN A 8 6.47 11.41 1.51
N GLU A 9 7.67 11.98 1.60
CA GLU A 9 7.98 13.25 0.91
C GLU A 9 7.90 13.09 -0.62
N ALA A 10 8.27 11.93 -1.16
CA ALA A 10 8.13 11.65 -2.59
C ALA A 10 6.65 11.66 -3.05
N GLN A 11 5.70 11.28 -2.19
CA GLN A 11 4.28 11.39 -2.52
C GLN A 11 3.83 12.84 -2.76
N ARG A 12 4.49 13.83 -2.15
CA ARG A 12 4.20 15.25 -2.38
C ARG A 12 4.50 15.68 -3.82
N ILE A 13 5.49 15.06 -4.45
CA ILE A 13 5.78 15.30 -5.87
C ILE A 13 4.63 14.78 -6.73
N VAL A 14 4.03 13.63 -6.40
CA VAL A 14 2.82 13.17 -7.09
C VAL A 14 1.68 14.17 -6.90
N GLY A 15 1.49 14.67 -5.68
CA GLY A 15 0.49 15.68 -5.36
C GLY A 15 0.69 17.00 -6.11
N HIS A 16 1.94 17.42 -6.33
CA HIS A 16 2.27 18.61 -7.11
C HIS A 16 1.75 18.55 -8.56
N TYR A 17 1.77 17.36 -9.18
CA TYR A 17 1.26 17.15 -10.53
C TYR A 17 -0.24 16.84 -10.59
N TRP A 18 -0.89 16.62 -9.45
CA TRP A 18 -2.29 16.26 -9.37
C TRP A 18 -3.19 17.50 -9.59
N LYS A 19 -4.07 17.44 -10.58
CA LYS A 19 -5.05 18.50 -10.87
C LYS A 19 -6.47 17.94 -10.94
N GLU A 20 -7.45 18.75 -10.55
CA GLU A 20 -8.87 18.36 -10.60
C GLU A 20 -9.38 18.10 -12.03
N ASP A 21 -8.83 18.80 -13.03
CA ASP A 21 -9.22 18.73 -14.44
C ASP A 21 -8.30 17.87 -15.30
N GLN A 22 -7.41 17.07 -14.69
CA GLN A 22 -6.48 16.22 -15.43
C GLN A 22 -7.20 15.10 -16.19
N SER A 23 -6.60 14.63 -17.27
CA SER A 23 -7.16 13.52 -18.04
C SER A 23 -7.22 12.24 -17.18
N PRO A 24 -8.18 11.32 -17.44
CA PRO A 24 -8.23 10.04 -16.76
C PRO A 24 -6.92 9.23 -16.90
N GLU A 25 -6.24 9.38 -18.02
CA GLU A 25 -4.94 8.76 -18.27
C GLU A 25 -3.85 9.31 -17.35
N GLN A 26 -3.75 10.63 -17.22
CA GLN A 26 -2.80 11.26 -16.30
C GLN A 26 -3.10 10.89 -14.84
N ALA A 27 -4.38 10.82 -14.46
CA ALA A 27 -4.78 10.35 -13.13
C ALA A 27 -4.31 8.93 -12.85
N ARG A 28 -4.39 8.01 -13.84
CA ARG A 28 -3.88 6.64 -13.72
C ARG A 28 -2.37 6.59 -13.58
N ILE A 29 -1.64 7.42 -14.33
CA ILE A 29 -0.17 7.52 -14.23
C ILE A 29 0.25 8.00 -12.84
N LEU A 30 -0.35 9.09 -12.35
CA LEU A 30 -0.04 9.65 -11.04
C LEU A 30 -0.46 8.70 -9.91
N GLY A 31 -1.62 8.06 -10.04
CA GLY A 31 -2.09 7.02 -9.12
C GLY A 31 -1.11 5.85 -9.04
N CYS A 32 -0.65 5.33 -10.19
CA CYS A 32 0.34 4.25 -10.23
C CYS A 32 1.62 4.61 -9.47
N ALA A 33 2.13 5.83 -9.63
CA ALA A 33 3.33 6.29 -8.93
C ALA A 33 3.12 6.40 -7.42
N ARG A 34 2.00 6.98 -6.98
CA ARG A 34 1.62 7.03 -5.55
C ARG A 34 1.52 5.61 -4.98
N ASP A 35 0.83 4.73 -5.68
CA ASP A 35 0.52 3.38 -5.21
C ASP A 35 1.77 2.50 -5.22
N ALA A 36 2.75 2.73 -6.10
CA ALA A 36 4.05 2.07 -6.06
C ALA A 36 4.83 2.40 -4.77
N LEU A 37 4.83 3.66 -4.33
CA LEU A 37 5.44 4.05 -3.05
C LEU A 37 4.74 3.39 -1.86
N SER A 38 3.40 3.39 -1.86
CA SER A 38 2.59 2.75 -0.82
C SER A 38 2.75 1.24 -0.81
N PHE A 39 2.89 0.60 -1.98
CA PHE A 39 3.16 -0.82 -2.13
C PHE A 39 4.47 -1.21 -1.43
N ILE A 40 5.56 -0.46 -1.66
CA ILE A 40 6.86 -0.72 -1.03
C ILE A 40 6.74 -0.68 0.50
N SER A 41 6.07 0.34 1.05
CA SER A 41 5.86 0.47 2.50
C SER A 41 4.96 -0.63 3.07
N SER A 42 3.78 -0.82 2.50
CA SER A 42 2.75 -1.73 3.02
C SER A 42 3.12 -3.22 2.90
N THR A 43 4.02 -3.56 1.97
CA THR A 43 4.52 -4.94 1.79
C THR A 43 5.83 -5.21 2.54
N GLY A 44 6.32 -4.25 3.32
CA GLY A 44 7.48 -4.47 4.19
C GLY A 44 8.83 -4.32 3.49
N GLN A 45 8.87 -3.62 2.36
CA GLN A 45 10.06 -3.49 1.51
C GLN A 45 10.88 -2.19 1.63
N PRO A 46 10.66 -1.23 2.55
CA PRO A 46 11.45 0.01 2.59
C PRO A 46 12.97 -0.21 2.58
N TYR A 47 13.49 -1.13 3.40
CA TYR A 47 14.94 -1.38 3.42
C TYR A 47 15.48 -2.05 2.16
N ARG A 48 14.73 -2.99 1.56
CA ARG A 48 15.11 -3.59 0.27
C ARG A 48 15.17 -2.54 -0.84
N PHE A 49 14.21 -1.61 -0.82
CA PHE A 49 14.18 -0.48 -1.71
C PHE A 49 15.35 0.50 -1.46
N GLU A 50 15.64 0.81 -0.20
CA GLU A 50 16.79 1.65 0.15
C GLU A 50 18.11 1.04 -0.34
N ASP A 51 18.32 -0.26 -0.13
CA ASP A 51 19.52 -0.97 -0.57
C ASP A 51 19.62 -1.01 -2.11
N TYR A 52 18.48 -1.14 -2.79
CA TYR A 52 18.41 -0.99 -4.24
C TYR A 52 18.89 0.40 -4.69
N ARG A 53 18.36 1.48 -4.08
CA ARG A 53 18.78 2.86 -4.40
C ARG A 53 20.26 3.10 -4.11
N LYS A 54 20.79 2.57 -3.01
CA LYS A 54 22.22 2.67 -2.66
C LYS A 54 23.11 2.00 -3.71
N ARG A 55 22.70 0.85 -4.26
CA ARG A 55 23.41 0.19 -5.36
C ARG A 55 23.42 1.06 -6.62
N LEU A 56 22.27 1.58 -7.04
CA LEU A 56 22.20 2.50 -8.19
C LEU A 56 23.06 3.75 -8.00
N GLN A 57 23.10 4.30 -6.78
CA GLN A 57 23.93 5.45 -6.44
C GLN A 57 25.43 5.12 -6.49
N ALA A 58 25.83 3.92 -6.07
CA ALA A 58 27.22 3.47 -6.14
C ALA A 58 27.66 3.24 -7.60
N GLU A 59 26.76 2.74 -8.45
CA GLU A 59 26.99 2.52 -9.88
C GLU A 59 27.03 3.83 -10.68
N ASN A 60 26.24 4.83 -10.29
CA ASN A 60 26.23 6.15 -10.92
C ASN A 60 26.14 7.29 -9.87
N PRO A 61 27.28 7.74 -9.31
CA PRO A 61 27.32 8.77 -8.27
C PRO A 61 26.73 10.12 -8.68
N SER A 62 26.70 10.43 -9.98
CA SER A 62 26.20 11.69 -10.51
C SER A 62 24.72 11.64 -10.91
N ARG A 63 24.01 10.53 -10.68
CA ARG A 63 22.63 10.35 -11.15
C ARG A 63 21.65 11.40 -10.65
N GLU A 64 21.83 11.89 -9.43
CA GLU A 64 20.95 12.91 -8.83
C GLU A 64 21.07 14.28 -9.53
N SER A 65 22.27 14.59 -10.03
CA SER A 65 22.61 15.84 -10.71
C SER A 65 22.55 15.74 -12.23
N SER A 66 22.55 14.52 -12.78
CA SER A 66 22.51 14.30 -14.21
C SER A 66 21.09 14.50 -14.74
N PRO A 67 20.91 15.23 -15.86
CA PRO A 67 19.63 15.25 -16.57
C PRO A 67 19.25 13.81 -16.92
N SER A 68 17.95 13.54 -17.05
CA SER A 68 17.49 12.21 -17.45
C SER A 68 18.20 11.81 -18.75
N GLY A 69 19.06 10.78 -18.68
CA GLY A 69 19.66 10.20 -19.88
C GLY A 69 18.52 9.74 -20.79
N THR A 70 18.67 9.87 -22.11
CA THR A 70 17.62 9.46 -23.06
C THR A 70 17.30 7.98 -22.89
N TYR A 71 16.34 7.67 -22.03
CA TYR A 71 15.70 6.36 -22.00
C TYR A 71 14.87 6.30 -23.27
N GLN A 72 15.41 5.65 -24.30
CA GLN A 72 14.58 5.18 -25.40
C GLN A 72 13.68 4.11 -24.80
N ALA A 73 12.44 4.50 -24.49
CA ALA A 73 11.38 3.52 -24.33
C ALA A 73 11.47 2.56 -25.52
N PRO A 74 11.49 1.23 -25.32
CA PRO A 74 11.36 0.32 -26.44
C PRO A 74 10.13 0.74 -27.24
N ASP A 75 10.26 0.83 -28.57
CA ASP A 75 9.19 1.25 -29.50
C ASP A 75 7.88 0.57 -29.09
N VAL A 76 7.06 1.30 -28.33
CA VAL A 76 5.72 0.85 -27.98
C VAL A 76 4.92 1.13 -29.24
N HIS A 77 4.84 0.14 -30.12
CA HIS A 77 3.81 0.10 -31.14
C HIS A 77 2.51 0.57 -30.50
N GLU A 78 1.87 1.60 -31.07
CA GLU A 78 0.58 2.11 -30.61
C GLU A 78 -0.30 0.91 -30.23
N PRO A 79 -0.70 0.78 -28.95
CA PRO A 79 -1.52 -0.34 -28.55
C PRO A 79 -2.83 -0.19 -29.32
N SER A 80 -3.14 -1.22 -30.12
CA SER A 80 -4.47 -1.41 -30.68
C SER A 80 -5.48 -1.17 -29.57
N ARG A 81 -6.47 -0.30 -29.83
CA ARG A 81 -7.46 0.25 -28.89
C ARG A 81 -8.34 -0.78 -28.14
N ASP A 82 -8.04 -2.08 -28.21
CA ASP A 82 -8.85 -3.18 -27.68
C ASP A 82 -8.13 -4.16 -26.72
N LEU A 83 -6.87 -3.93 -26.33
CA LEU A 83 -6.26 -4.70 -25.21
C LEU A 83 -6.25 -3.88 -23.93
N ALA A 84 -6.74 -4.48 -22.85
CA ALA A 84 -6.59 -3.93 -21.50
C ALA A 84 -5.09 -3.75 -21.19
N GLU A 85 -4.69 -2.52 -20.89
CA GLU A 85 -3.32 -2.17 -20.51
C GLU A 85 -2.81 -3.08 -19.39
N THR A 86 -1.58 -3.56 -19.53
CA THR A 86 -0.93 -4.37 -18.50
C THR A 86 -0.36 -3.49 -17.38
N THR A 87 -0.22 -4.05 -16.17
CA THR A 87 0.41 -3.33 -15.05
C THR A 87 1.84 -2.90 -15.37
N GLY A 88 2.58 -3.68 -16.17
CA GLY A 88 3.94 -3.32 -16.62
C GLY A 88 3.96 -2.10 -17.53
N GLU A 89 3.05 -2.03 -18.50
CA GLU A 89 2.89 -0.84 -19.37
C GLU A 89 2.59 0.41 -18.54
N LEU A 90 1.70 0.30 -17.55
CA LEU A 90 1.37 1.44 -16.68
C LEU A 90 2.58 1.91 -15.85
N VAL A 91 3.36 0.97 -15.31
CA VAL A 91 4.59 1.26 -14.56
C VAL A 91 5.60 1.99 -15.44
N HIS A 92 5.85 1.52 -16.67
CA HIS A 92 6.78 2.18 -17.58
C HIS A 92 6.30 3.56 -18.06
N ARG A 93 4.99 3.72 -18.27
CA ARG A 93 4.43 5.04 -18.61
C ARG A 93 4.57 6.03 -17.45
N ALA A 94 4.34 5.58 -16.22
CA ALA A 94 4.57 6.39 -15.03
C ALA A 94 6.06 6.75 -14.87
N GLU A 95 6.96 5.79 -15.12
CA GLU A 95 8.41 6.03 -15.09
C GLU A 95 8.78 7.15 -16.07
N GLY A 96 8.41 6.98 -17.35
CA GLY A 96 8.73 7.96 -18.39
C GLY A 96 8.09 9.33 -18.15
N PHE A 97 6.91 9.40 -17.51
CA PHE A 97 6.32 10.66 -17.08
C PHE A 97 7.22 11.37 -16.07
N PHE A 98 7.59 10.71 -14.98
CA PHE A 98 8.43 11.33 -13.94
C PHE A 98 9.86 11.61 -14.41
N GLU A 99 10.41 10.85 -15.36
CA GLU A 99 11.70 11.16 -15.98
C GLU A 99 11.69 12.49 -16.73
N ARG A 100 10.66 12.74 -17.54
CA ARG A 100 10.50 14.01 -18.27
C ARG A 100 10.21 15.16 -17.31
N SER A 101 9.28 14.95 -16.39
CA SER A 101 8.89 15.96 -15.40
C SER A 101 10.03 16.33 -14.46
N ARG A 102 10.96 15.41 -14.17
CA ARG A 102 12.15 15.70 -13.36
C ARG A 102 13.03 16.78 -13.97
N ASP A 103 13.19 16.81 -15.29
CA ASP A 103 14.01 17.84 -15.95
C ASP A 103 13.36 19.23 -15.91
N GLU A 104 12.04 19.29 -15.70
CA GLU A 104 11.27 20.53 -15.58
C GLU A 104 11.29 21.10 -14.14
N LEU A 105 11.60 20.27 -13.14
CA LEU A 105 11.64 20.67 -11.73
C LEU A 105 12.84 21.59 -11.46
N ARG A 106 12.56 22.77 -10.90
CA ARG A 106 13.56 23.83 -10.71
C ARG A 106 14.45 23.60 -9.49
N SER A 107 13.93 22.99 -8.43
CA SER A 107 14.70 22.76 -7.21
C SER A 107 15.45 21.41 -7.27
N ALA A 108 16.67 21.38 -6.74
CA ALA A 108 17.42 20.13 -6.59
C ALA A 108 16.73 19.11 -5.64
N PRO A 109 16.11 19.54 -4.52
CA PRO A 109 15.36 18.63 -3.65
C PRO A 109 14.16 17.95 -4.33
N GLU A 110 13.35 18.69 -5.10
CA GLU A 110 12.21 18.09 -5.81
C GLU A 110 12.68 17.11 -6.88
N ARG A 111 13.77 17.41 -7.60
CA ARG A 111 14.40 16.49 -8.56
C ARG A 111 14.89 15.20 -7.90
N ALA A 112 15.41 15.27 -6.68
CA ALA A 112 15.80 14.10 -5.91
C ALA A 112 14.60 13.27 -5.48
N LEU A 113 13.48 13.91 -5.08
CA LEU A 113 12.23 13.23 -4.73
C LEU A 113 11.54 12.60 -5.95
N ALA A 114 11.54 13.25 -7.12
CA ALA A 114 11.07 12.65 -8.37
C ALA A 114 11.90 11.39 -8.73
N LEU A 115 13.21 11.41 -8.47
CA LEU A 115 14.06 10.23 -8.64
C LEU A 115 13.69 9.08 -7.69
N VAL A 116 13.17 9.37 -6.49
CA VAL A 116 12.63 8.32 -5.60
C VAL A 116 11.47 7.58 -6.27
N ILE A 117 10.56 8.32 -6.92
CA ILE A 117 9.42 7.74 -7.63
C ILE A 117 9.89 6.85 -8.78
N ILE A 118 10.80 7.37 -9.60
CA ILE A 118 11.41 6.62 -10.72
C ILE A 118 12.08 5.35 -10.20
N ASP A 119 12.88 5.46 -9.13
CA ASP A 119 13.54 4.31 -8.51
C ASP A 119 12.52 3.28 -8.00
N ALA A 120 11.39 3.71 -7.43
CA ALA A 120 10.35 2.82 -6.90
C ALA A 120 9.68 2.01 -8.03
N LEU A 121 9.37 2.64 -9.15
CA LEU A 121 8.83 1.99 -10.34
C LEU A 121 9.82 0.97 -10.93
N ARG A 122 11.09 1.38 -11.05
CA ARG A 122 12.18 0.48 -11.49
C ARG A 122 12.46 -0.66 -10.52
N PHE A 123 12.28 -0.43 -9.22
CA PHE A 123 12.43 -1.47 -8.21
C PHE A 123 11.38 -2.55 -8.43
N ILE A 124 10.10 -2.18 -8.65
CA ILE A 124 9.02 -3.13 -8.95
C ILE A 124 9.34 -3.94 -10.23
N ASP A 125 9.76 -3.26 -11.30
CA ASP A 125 10.11 -3.91 -12.57
C ASP A 125 11.32 -4.85 -12.43
N SER A 126 12.47 -4.33 -12.00
CA SER A 126 13.73 -5.08 -11.92
C SER A 126 13.72 -6.24 -10.93
N THR A 127 12.77 -6.26 -10.00
CA THR A 127 12.56 -7.38 -9.06
C THR A 127 11.41 -8.31 -9.45
N GLY A 128 10.78 -8.08 -10.60
CA GLY A 128 9.72 -8.94 -11.15
C GLY A 128 8.41 -8.89 -10.37
N GLN A 129 8.07 -7.77 -9.73
CA GLN A 129 6.94 -7.66 -8.80
C GLN A 129 5.62 -7.21 -9.45
N PHE A 130 5.50 -7.23 -10.78
CA PHE A 130 4.32 -6.75 -11.48
C PHE A 130 3.03 -7.45 -11.05
N ASP A 131 3.03 -8.77 -10.85
CA ASP A 131 1.82 -9.50 -10.44
C ASP A 131 1.41 -9.19 -9.00
N ASP A 132 2.38 -9.02 -8.10
CA ASP A 132 2.12 -8.65 -6.71
C ASP A 132 1.64 -7.20 -6.60
N PHE A 133 2.20 -6.31 -7.40
CA PHE A 133 1.76 -4.93 -7.51
C PHE A 133 0.38 -4.83 -8.15
N LYS A 134 0.09 -5.61 -9.19
CA LYS A 134 -1.25 -5.71 -9.80
C LYS A 134 -2.28 -6.15 -8.76
N ARG A 135 -1.97 -7.17 -7.96
CA ARG A 135 -2.86 -7.64 -6.89
C ARG A 135 -3.08 -6.55 -5.84
N TYR A 136 -2.03 -5.82 -5.48
CA TYR A 136 -2.14 -4.68 -4.57
C TYR A 136 -3.07 -3.59 -5.11
N LEU A 137 -2.96 -3.22 -6.39
CA LEU A 137 -3.87 -2.26 -7.02
C LEU A 137 -5.33 -2.75 -7.00
N GLN A 138 -5.56 -4.03 -7.27
CA GLN A 138 -6.91 -4.64 -7.20
C GLN A 138 -7.50 -4.60 -5.79
N GLU A 139 -6.67 -4.77 -4.76
CA GLU A 139 -7.07 -4.66 -3.35
C GLU A 139 -7.49 -3.22 -3.02
N LEU A 140 -6.76 -2.22 -3.52
CA LEU A 140 -7.12 -0.81 -3.38
C LEU A 140 -8.43 -0.46 -4.09
N ASP A 141 -8.58 -0.87 -5.35
CA ASP A 141 -9.78 -0.61 -6.16
C ASP A 141 -11.05 -1.25 -5.55
N SER A 142 -10.89 -2.42 -4.91
CA SER A 142 -11.97 -3.13 -4.23
C SER A 142 -12.23 -2.60 -2.81
N ASN A 143 -11.42 -1.63 -2.36
CA ASN A 143 -11.42 -1.09 -1.01
C ASN A 143 -11.39 -2.25 0.01
N GLU A 144 -10.43 -3.17 -0.15
CA GLU A 144 -10.22 -4.31 0.75
C GLU A 144 -9.66 -3.85 2.11
N PRO A 145 -9.81 -4.66 3.17
CA PRO A 145 -9.21 -4.38 4.47
C PRO A 145 -7.68 -4.21 4.37
N PRO A 146 -7.06 -3.48 5.34
CA PRO A 146 -5.63 -3.24 5.32
C PRO A 146 -4.85 -4.55 5.16
N ARG A 147 -3.92 -4.56 4.20
CA ARG A 147 -3.15 -5.75 3.85
C ARG A 147 -2.26 -6.18 5.02
N VAL A 148 -2.19 -7.48 5.28
CA VAL A 148 -1.24 -8.06 6.23
C VAL A 148 -0.31 -9.05 5.55
N VAL A 149 0.91 -9.25 6.04
CA VAL A 149 1.89 -10.19 5.44
C VAL A 149 2.00 -11.52 6.20
N ALA A 150 1.50 -11.57 7.43
CA ALA A 150 1.47 -12.77 8.25
C ALA A 150 0.34 -12.69 9.28
N SER A 151 -0.08 -13.85 9.79
CA SER A 151 -1.06 -13.98 10.88
C SER A 151 -0.57 -15.02 11.88
N PHE A 152 -0.74 -14.73 13.17
CA PHE A 152 -0.35 -15.59 14.28
C PHE A 152 -1.47 -15.67 15.31
N ASP A 153 -1.62 -16.82 15.95
CA ASP A 153 -2.63 -17.02 16.99
C ASP A 153 -2.19 -16.35 18.30
N THR A 154 -0.87 -16.30 18.57
CA THR A 154 -0.33 -15.73 19.81
C THR A 154 0.82 -14.75 19.58
N ARG A 155 1.03 -13.90 20.60
CA ARG A 155 2.12 -12.93 20.66
C ARG A 155 3.48 -13.62 20.57
N GLU A 156 3.66 -14.72 21.28
CA GLU A 156 4.91 -15.48 21.37
C GLU A 156 5.30 -16.06 20.01
N GLN A 157 4.33 -16.56 19.25
CA GLN A 157 4.56 -17.05 17.89
C GLN A 157 5.03 -15.91 16.96
N ALA A 158 4.36 -14.76 17.01
CA ALA A 158 4.71 -13.60 16.21
C ALA A 158 6.12 -13.06 16.56
N GLU A 159 6.45 -12.98 17.85
CA GLU A 159 7.76 -12.53 18.31
C GLU A 159 8.87 -13.54 17.95
N ALA A 160 8.60 -14.83 18.06
CA ALA A 160 9.53 -15.87 17.63
C ALA A 160 9.76 -15.83 16.11
N TRP A 161 8.71 -15.65 15.32
CA TRP A 161 8.82 -15.43 13.88
C TRP A 161 9.67 -14.20 13.58
N LEU A 162 9.35 -13.05 14.17
CA LEU A 162 10.05 -11.80 13.92
C LEU A 162 11.53 -11.89 14.32
N LYS A 163 11.83 -12.52 15.45
CA LYS A 163 13.21 -12.72 15.94
C LYS A 163 14.06 -13.55 14.98
N ASN A 164 13.46 -14.57 14.37
CA ASN A 164 14.17 -15.48 13.46
C ASN A 164 14.10 -15.03 11.99
N HIS A 165 13.34 -13.98 11.67
CA HIS A 165 13.19 -13.52 10.30
C HIS A 165 14.52 -12.94 9.76
N PRO A 166 15.03 -13.42 8.61
CA PRO A 166 16.33 -12.98 8.09
C PRO A 166 16.30 -11.53 7.58
N SER A 167 15.15 -11.05 7.10
CA SER A 167 14.95 -9.68 6.62
C SER A 167 13.56 -9.18 7.04
N PRO A 168 13.37 -8.72 8.29
CA PRO A 168 12.06 -8.35 8.81
C PRO A 168 11.31 -7.37 7.88
N PRO A 169 10.01 -7.62 7.58
CA PRO A 169 9.25 -6.81 6.63
C PRO A 169 8.82 -5.48 7.27
N HIS A 170 9.75 -4.53 7.40
CA HIS A 170 9.54 -3.27 8.12
C HIS A 170 8.36 -2.47 7.56
N CYS A 171 7.44 -2.05 8.45
CA CYS A 171 6.18 -1.35 8.17
C CYS A 171 5.05 -2.20 7.60
N ALA A 172 5.28 -3.48 7.29
CA ALA A 172 4.18 -4.36 6.97
C ALA A 172 3.29 -4.60 8.19
N SER A 173 1.99 -4.75 7.95
CA SER A 173 1.04 -5.16 8.99
C SER A 173 1.01 -6.68 9.12
N ILE A 174 0.83 -7.17 10.33
CA ILE A 174 0.59 -8.58 10.66
C ILE A 174 -0.62 -8.69 11.58
N LEU A 175 -1.17 -9.90 11.70
CA LEU A 175 -2.22 -10.20 12.67
C LEU A 175 -1.65 -11.00 13.84
N ILE A 176 -2.02 -10.61 15.07
CA ILE A 176 -1.75 -11.36 16.30
C ILE A 176 -3.08 -11.53 17.02
N ALA A 177 -3.56 -12.77 17.15
CA ALA A 177 -4.88 -13.08 17.67
C ALA A 177 -5.99 -12.24 17.00
N GLY A 178 -5.90 -12.08 15.67
CA GLY A 178 -6.83 -11.30 14.85
C GLY A 178 -6.68 -9.78 14.94
N ARG A 179 -5.77 -9.24 15.76
CA ARG A 179 -5.52 -7.79 15.88
C ARG A 179 -4.36 -7.33 15.01
N TYR A 180 -4.44 -6.12 14.49
CA TYR A 180 -3.39 -5.54 13.64
C TYR A 180 -2.20 -5.08 14.46
N HIS A 181 -1.00 -5.42 13.97
CA HIS A 181 0.27 -4.95 14.49
C HIS A 181 1.17 -4.54 13.32
N THR A 182 1.98 -3.51 13.50
CA THR A 182 2.99 -3.11 12.51
C THR A 182 4.33 -3.76 12.86
N VAL A 183 5.07 -4.23 11.86
CA VAL A 183 6.44 -4.68 12.04
C VAL A 183 7.38 -3.47 12.13
N ALA A 184 7.80 -3.12 13.34
CA ALA A 184 8.83 -2.12 13.56
C ALA A 184 10.19 -2.81 13.64
N TYR A 185 11.04 -2.54 12.65
CA TYR A 185 12.39 -3.09 12.58
C TYR A 185 13.36 -1.94 12.38
N ASP A 186 14.30 -1.80 13.31
CA ASP A 186 15.45 -0.94 13.17
C ASP A 186 16.66 -1.82 12.82
N ARG A 187 17.17 -1.68 11.61
CA ARG A 187 18.30 -2.49 11.16
C ARG A 187 19.65 -2.09 11.77
N GLU A 188 19.79 -0.86 12.27
CA GLU A 188 21.06 -0.38 12.84
C GLU A 188 21.30 -0.98 14.22
N THR A 189 20.24 -1.00 15.04
CA THR A 189 20.27 -1.63 16.38
C THR A 189 19.84 -3.09 16.35
N ASN A 190 19.35 -3.58 15.21
CA ASN A 190 18.62 -4.83 15.06
C ASN A 190 17.41 -4.93 16.02
N GLY A 191 16.84 -3.78 16.40
CA GLY A 191 15.65 -3.67 17.23
C GLY A 191 14.42 -4.18 16.48
N ARG A 192 13.63 -5.05 17.12
CA ARG A 192 12.48 -5.74 16.52
C ARG A 192 11.29 -5.64 17.44
N TYR A 193 10.22 -5.02 16.98
CA TYR A 193 9.03 -4.74 17.78
C TYR A 193 7.76 -4.95 16.96
N LEU A 194 6.67 -5.23 17.68
CA LEU A 194 5.34 -5.44 17.13
C LEU A 194 4.34 -4.50 17.83
N PRO A 195 4.45 -3.17 17.66
CA PRO A 195 3.46 -2.24 18.19
C PRO A 195 2.06 -2.56 17.64
N PRO A 196 0.99 -2.42 18.44
CA PRO A 196 -0.38 -2.45 17.93
C PRO A 196 -0.57 -1.38 16.85
N SER A 197 -1.32 -1.72 15.80
CA SER A 197 -1.75 -0.78 14.76
C SER A 197 -3.23 -0.45 14.94
N ARG A 198 -3.62 0.73 14.46
CA ARG A 198 -5.01 1.21 14.45
C ARG A 198 -5.61 1.27 13.03
N ASP A 199 -4.93 0.65 12.05
CA ASP A 199 -5.30 0.76 10.63
C ASP A 199 -6.71 0.21 10.36
N LEU A 200 -7.10 -0.85 11.06
CA LEU A 200 -8.42 -1.44 10.92
C LEU A 200 -9.51 -0.50 11.43
N GLU A 201 -9.29 0.14 12.57
CA GLU A 201 -10.23 1.08 13.18
C GLU A 201 -10.47 2.27 12.25
N TYR A 202 -9.40 2.88 11.71
CA TYR A 202 -9.53 3.95 10.71
C TYR A 202 -10.20 3.47 9.42
N TYR A 203 -9.90 2.26 8.96
CA TYR A 203 -10.57 1.66 7.81
C TYR A 203 -12.07 1.44 8.06
N LEU A 204 -12.48 1.03 9.26
CA LEU A 204 -13.90 0.90 9.60
C LEU A 204 -14.60 2.26 9.62
N VAL A 205 -13.93 3.33 10.06
CA VAL A 205 -14.46 4.70 9.97
C VAL A 205 -14.68 5.10 8.52
N SER A 206 -13.68 4.92 7.64
CA SER A 206 -13.82 5.28 6.22
C SER A 206 -14.93 4.48 5.56
N LEU A 207 -15.01 3.17 5.81
CA LEU A 207 -16.09 2.34 5.28
C LEU A 207 -17.48 2.83 5.69
N LYS A 208 -17.64 3.21 6.96
CA LYS A 208 -18.91 3.71 7.49
C LYS A 208 -19.32 5.03 6.83
N GLN A 209 -18.36 5.89 6.48
CA GLN A 209 -18.58 7.17 5.82
C GLN A 209 -18.88 6.99 4.32
N ASP A 210 -18.10 6.16 3.62
CA ASP A 210 -18.17 5.98 2.17
C ASP A 210 -19.37 5.15 1.72
N SER A 211 -19.82 4.22 2.56
CA SER A 211 -20.91 3.28 2.22
C SER A 211 -21.63 2.79 3.47
N PRO A 212 -22.91 3.17 3.67
CA PRO A 212 -23.68 2.69 4.80
C PRO A 212 -23.68 1.16 4.89
N PRO A 213 -23.32 0.57 6.04
CA PRO A 213 -23.16 -0.87 6.18
C PRO A 213 -24.50 -1.59 6.02
N THR A 214 -24.59 -2.47 5.02
CA THR A 214 -25.78 -3.30 4.77
C THR A 214 -25.45 -4.76 5.02
N ALA A 215 -26.04 -5.34 6.08
CA ALA A 215 -25.78 -6.72 6.45
C ALA A 215 -26.26 -7.70 5.36
N THR A 216 -25.36 -8.58 4.94
CA THR A 216 -25.63 -9.65 3.96
C THR A 216 -26.15 -10.93 4.64
N ALA A 217 -25.87 -11.09 5.94
CA ALA A 217 -26.36 -12.19 6.76
C ALA A 217 -26.55 -11.72 8.21
N SER A 218 -27.35 -12.47 8.98
CA SER A 218 -27.65 -12.19 10.38
C SER A 218 -27.55 -13.47 11.21
N PHE A 219 -26.96 -13.36 12.39
CA PHE A 219 -26.69 -14.47 13.30
C PHE A 219 -27.04 -14.08 14.75
N ASP A 220 -27.49 -15.05 15.53
CA ASP A 220 -27.76 -14.84 16.95
C ASP A 220 -26.48 -14.83 17.79
N THR A 221 -25.45 -15.56 17.36
CA THR A 221 -24.18 -15.67 18.08
C THR A 221 -22.97 -15.48 17.17
N ARG A 222 -21.85 -15.05 17.77
CA ARG A 222 -20.56 -14.94 17.08
C ARG A 222 -20.08 -16.29 16.54
N GLN A 223 -20.30 -17.37 17.29
CA GLN A 223 -19.89 -18.71 16.90
C GLN A 223 -20.56 -19.16 15.60
N ASP A 224 -21.86 -18.86 15.44
CA ASP A 224 -22.60 -19.20 14.21
C ASP A 224 -22.08 -18.41 13.01
N ALA A 225 -21.78 -17.13 13.20
CA ALA A 225 -21.18 -16.28 12.17
C ALA A 225 -19.77 -16.77 11.76
N GLU A 226 -18.96 -17.19 12.72
CA GLU A 226 -17.62 -17.76 12.46
C GLU A 226 -17.73 -19.08 11.71
N ALA A 227 -18.67 -19.96 12.10
CA ALA A 227 -18.94 -21.21 11.38
C ALA A 227 -19.39 -20.95 9.94
N TRP A 228 -20.26 -19.97 9.72
CA TRP A 228 -20.69 -19.54 8.39
C TRP A 228 -19.53 -19.01 7.54
N LEU A 229 -18.68 -18.15 8.11
CA LEU A 229 -17.53 -17.58 7.39
C LEU A 229 -16.51 -18.67 7.01
N ASN A 230 -16.29 -19.63 7.90
CA ASN A 230 -15.37 -20.74 7.68
C ASN A 230 -15.91 -21.79 6.69
N ALA A 231 -17.23 -21.94 6.58
CA ALA A 231 -17.85 -22.86 5.62
C ALA A 231 -17.76 -22.38 4.16
N GLN A 232 -17.43 -21.10 3.93
CA GLN A 232 -17.33 -20.55 2.58
C GLN A 232 -16.04 -20.96 1.88
N SER A 233 -16.19 -21.67 0.75
CA SER A 233 -15.09 -22.07 -0.12
C SER A 233 -14.44 -20.89 -0.85
N ALA A 234 -15.21 -19.84 -1.14
CA ALA A 234 -14.75 -18.58 -1.73
C ALA A 234 -15.46 -17.41 -1.04
N PRO A 235 -15.03 -17.03 0.18
CA PRO A 235 -15.65 -15.94 0.91
C PRO A 235 -15.44 -14.62 0.16
N PRO A 236 -16.41 -13.68 0.24
CA PRO A 236 -16.13 -12.31 -0.17
C PRO A 236 -14.98 -11.75 0.65
N ARG A 237 -14.17 -10.88 0.04
CA ARG A 237 -13.03 -10.22 0.71
C ARG A 237 -13.46 -9.45 1.94
N ARG A 238 -14.65 -8.85 1.83
CA ARG A 238 -15.36 -8.22 2.93
C ARG A 238 -16.88 -8.34 2.75
N ALA A 239 -17.61 -8.53 3.85
CA ALA A 239 -19.05 -8.45 3.90
C ALA A 239 -19.51 -7.94 5.27
N TRP A 240 -20.56 -7.13 5.31
CA TRP A 240 -21.21 -6.80 6.58
C TRP A 240 -22.12 -7.93 7.01
N VAL A 241 -22.09 -8.30 8.28
CA VAL A 241 -23.00 -9.25 8.91
C VAL A 241 -23.55 -8.68 10.21
N LEU A 242 -24.74 -9.10 10.60
CA LEU A 242 -25.35 -8.73 11.88
C LEU A 242 -25.15 -9.88 12.87
N ILE A 243 -24.65 -9.58 14.07
CA ILE A 243 -24.46 -10.57 15.13
C ILE A 243 -25.08 -10.00 16.40
N SER A 244 -26.13 -10.65 16.91
CA SER A 244 -26.85 -10.20 18.11
C SER A 244 -27.27 -8.72 18.08
N GLY A 245 -27.56 -8.17 16.90
CA GLY A 245 -27.95 -6.76 16.71
C GLY A 245 -26.81 -5.77 16.50
N GLU A 246 -25.54 -6.19 16.57
CA GLU A 246 -24.37 -5.37 16.22
C GLU A 246 -23.85 -5.73 14.82
N LEU A 247 -23.40 -4.73 14.06
CA LEU A 247 -22.78 -4.93 12.76
C LEU A 247 -21.31 -5.34 12.90
N TYR A 248 -20.92 -6.37 12.16
CA TYR A 248 -19.56 -6.87 12.07
C TYR A 248 -19.09 -6.86 10.61
N LEU A 249 -17.84 -6.49 10.39
CA LEU A 249 -17.15 -6.71 9.14
C LEU A 249 -16.58 -8.13 9.14
N ALA A 250 -17.14 -9.01 8.33
CA ALA A 250 -16.54 -10.28 7.97
C ALA A 250 -15.46 -10.05 6.92
N VAL A 251 -14.25 -10.52 7.19
CA VAL A 251 -13.06 -10.31 6.35
C VAL A 251 -12.45 -11.65 5.97
N TYR A 252 -12.03 -11.77 4.72
CA TYR A 252 -11.15 -12.83 4.25
C TYR A 252 -9.91 -12.25 3.58
N GLN A 253 -8.73 -12.58 4.10
CA GLN A 253 -7.42 -12.21 3.56
C GLN A 253 -6.74 -13.45 2.96
N PRO A 254 -6.81 -13.68 1.63
CA PRO A 254 -6.36 -14.94 1.04
C PRO A 254 -4.86 -15.13 1.08
N ASN A 255 -4.10 -14.04 1.05
CA ASN A 255 -2.64 -14.06 1.04
C ASN A 255 -2.05 -14.67 2.34
N VAL A 256 -2.78 -14.59 3.45
CA VAL A 256 -2.45 -15.26 4.73
C VAL A 256 -3.49 -16.31 5.13
N ASN A 257 -4.46 -16.59 4.26
CA ASN A 257 -5.61 -17.44 4.50
C ASN A 257 -6.31 -17.16 5.86
N HIS A 258 -6.49 -15.88 6.18
CA HIS A 258 -7.06 -15.45 7.46
C HIS A 258 -8.52 -15.02 7.30
N ARG A 259 -9.37 -15.46 8.23
CA ARG A 259 -10.78 -15.08 8.32
C ARG A 259 -11.05 -14.47 9.68
N ALA A 260 -11.74 -13.32 9.71
CA ALA A 260 -12.04 -12.62 10.95
C ALA A 260 -13.39 -11.90 10.90
N LEU A 261 -13.93 -11.65 12.10
CA LEU A 261 -15.10 -10.81 12.34
C LEU A 261 -14.70 -9.64 13.23
N TYR A 262 -14.87 -8.43 12.71
CA TYR A 262 -14.54 -7.18 13.39
C TYR A 262 -15.80 -6.39 13.71
N PRO A 263 -16.12 -6.13 14.99
CA PRO A 263 -17.28 -5.32 15.33
C PRO A 263 -17.12 -3.89 14.82
N LEU A 264 -18.19 -3.29 14.31
CA LEU A 264 -18.20 -1.90 13.86
C LEU A 264 -17.89 -0.93 15.02
N SER A 265 -18.18 -1.31 16.26
CA SER A 265 -17.83 -0.53 17.46
C SER A 265 -16.32 -0.32 17.65
N MET A 266 -15.45 -1.06 16.96
CA MET A 266 -14.02 -0.76 16.92
C MET A 266 -13.73 0.62 16.30
N ALA A 267 -14.62 1.15 15.46
CA ALA A 267 -14.52 2.49 14.90
C ALA A 267 -14.89 3.60 15.90
N ASP A 268 -15.47 3.27 17.06
CA ASP A 268 -15.94 4.28 18.00
C ASP A 268 -14.77 5.02 18.64
N GLY A 269 -14.84 6.35 18.66
CA GLY A 269 -13.76 7.23 19.17
C GLY A 269 -12.65 7.49 18.15
N PHE A 270 -12.82 7.06 16.90
CA PHE A 270 -11.94 7.40 15.78
C PHE A 270 -12.64 8.34 14.81
N GLU A 271 -11.91 9.34 14.33
CA GLU A 271 -12.38 10.31 13.35
C GLU A 271 -11.31 10.48 12.26
N ILE A 272 -11.76 10.57 11.01
CA ILE A 272 -10.91 10.97 9.89
C ILE A 272 -11.19 12.46 9.65
N ASN A 273 -10.25 13.32 10.02
CA ASN A 273 -10.35 14.74 9.69
C ASN A 273 -10.12 14.91 8.19
N THR A 274 -11.18 15.14 7.44
CA THR A 274 -11.12 15.48 6.01
C THR A 274 -11.02 16.98 5.74
N GLU A 275 -11.02 17.82 6.78
CA GLU A 275 -10.83 19.26 6.64
C GLU A 275 -9.36 19.58 6.39
N VAL A 276 -9.01 19.79 5.12
CA VAL A 276 -7.86 20.61 4.76
C VAL A 276 -8.27 22.05 5.08
N GLU A 277 -7.79 22.59 6.21
CA GLU A 277 -7.94 24.02 6.46
C GLU A 277 -7.36 24.78 5.27
N PRO A 278 -8.12 25.68 4.61
CA PRO A 278 -7.56 26.51 3.56
C PRO A 278 -6.46 27.37 4.17
N GLU A 279 -5.25 27.29 3.62
CA GLU A 279 -4.16 28.20 3.98
C GLU A 279 -4.72 29.63 3.91
N SER A 280 -4.66 30.30 5.05
CA SER A 280 -5.08 31.69 5.17
C SER A 280 -4.19 32.53 4.25
N ALA A 281 -4.81 33.19 3.27
CA ALA A 281 -4.14 34.04 2.28
C ALA A 281 -3.39 35.23 2.90
#